data_AF-A0A1Q6RIK1-F1
#
_entry.id   AF-A0A1Q6RIK1-F1
#
_cell.length_a   1.000
_cell.length_b   1.000
_cell.length_c   1.000
_cell.angle_alpha   90.00
_cell.angle_beta   90.00
_cell.angle_gamma   90.00
#
_symmetry.space_group_name_H-M   'P 1'
#
loop_
_entity.id
_entity.type
_entity.pdbx_description
1 polymer ?
#
loop_
_entity_poly.entity_id
_entity_poly.type
_entity_poly.pdbx_seq_one_letter_code
_entity_poly.pdbx_strand_id
1 'polypeptide(L)'
;MTKNRTLPLVECAIMIALATVLSMVKLAELPYGGSITIASMLPIAIIAYRRGMGWGLGSAFVYAVIQQLLGLNSLSYVTTWQSVVAVILLDYIVAFTVVGFAGIFRNAIKSQAAALTLGCVFVSVLRYACHVISGATVWAGLSIPTQAALSYSFIYNATYMLPEAIILAVSAAYIGSVIDFREEKLRRLVRANSGVHASAMSIVAGLVAAAAVVYDVVEVFSHLQSAESGEFDITGLAAANWTAVIAVTASAAVVAVLLIVVSKALKNGREA
;
A
#
# COMPACT_ATOMS: atom_id res chain seq x y z
N MET A 1 -0.86 -9.55 -38.49
CA MET A 1 -1.91 -9.54 -37.44
C MET A 1 -1.86 -8.20 -36.72
N THR A 2 -2.88 -7.36 -36.87
CA THR A 2 -3.01 -6.10 -36.12
C THR A 2 -3.17 -6.42 -34.63
N LYS A 3 -2.23 -5.98 -33.78
CA LYS A 3 -2.39 -6.09 -32.32
C LYS A 3 -3.62 -5.27 -31.93
N ASN A 4 -4.72 -5.93 -31.55
CA ASN A 4 -5.88 -5.26 -31.00
C ASN A 4 -5.53 -4.68 -29.62
N ARG A 5 -5.16 -3.39 -29.60
CA ARG A 5 -4.76 -2.67 -28.37
C ARG A 5 -5.95 -2.07 -27.62
N THR A 6 -7.15 -2.11 -28.20
CA THR A 6 -8.35 -1.51 -27.61
C THR A 6 -8.70 -2.16 -26.28
N LEU A 7 -8.69 -3.49 -26.20
CA LEU A 7 -9.01 -4.20 -24.95
C LEU A 7 -8.02 -3.87 -23.81
N PRO A 8 -6.69 -3.97 -23.99
CA PRO A 8 -5.73 -3.51 -22.98
C PRO A 8 -5.92 -2.05 -22.56
N LEU A 9 -6.18 -1.13 -23.51
CA LEU A 9 -6.41 0.28 -23.20
C LEU A 9 -7.65 0.49 -22.32
N VAL A 10 -8.75 -0.19 -22.65
CA VAL A 10 -10.00 -0.12 -21.87
C VAL A 10 -9.80 -0.72 -20.48
N GLU A 11 -9.11 -1.86 -20.37
CA GLU A 11 -8.77 -2.44 -19.05
C GLU A 11 -7.93 -1.46 -18.22
N CYS A 12 -6.92 -0.81 -18.81
CA CYS A 12 -6.11 0.18 -18.11
C CYS A 12 -6.97 1.36 -17.64
N ALA A 13 -7.83 1.93 -18.50
CA ALA A 13 -8.69 3.05 -18.14
C ALA A 13 -9.66 2.72 -17.00
N ILE A 14 -10.31 1.56 -17.04
CA ILE A 14 -11.22 1.11 -15.98
C ILE A 14 -10.47 0.91 -14.66
N MET A 15 -9.28 0.31 -14.71
CA MET A 15 -8.50 0.04 -13.50
C MET A 15 -7.89 1.32 -12.91
N ILE A 16 -7.51 2.29 -13.74
CA ILE A 16 -7.12 3.63 -13.27
C ILE A 16 -8.31 4.31 -12.59
N ALA A 17 -9.50 4.30 -13.19
CA ALA A 17 -10.69 4.88 -12.58
C ALA A 17 -11.03 4.22 -11.24
N LEU A 18 -10.96 2.88 -11.17
CA LEU A 18 -11.16 2.14 -9.92
C LEU A 18 -10.11 2.50 -8.86
N ALA A 19 -8.82 2.57 -9.24
CA ALA A 19 -7.75 2.97 -8.33
C ALA A 19 -7.99 4.38 -7.76
N THR A 20 -8.43 5.32 -8.61
CA THR A 20 -8.78 6.68 -8.21
C THR A 20 -9.93 6.69 -7.21
N VAL A 21 -11.04 5.97 -7.47
CA VAL A 21 -12.17 5.91 -6.53
C VAL A 21 -11.74 5.30 -5.20
N LEU A 22 -10.94 4.22 -5.22
CA LEU A 22 -10.43 3.60 -4.00
C LEU A 22 -9.47 4.53 -3.22
N SER A 23 -8.74 5.41 -3.90
CA SER A 23 -7.87 6.40 -3.25
C SER A 23 -8.62 7.49 -2.49
N MET A 24 -9.90 7.72 -2.86
CA MET A 24 -10.77 8.68 -2.17
C MET A 24 -11.34 8.10 -0.87
N VAL A 25 -11.38 6.77 -0.73
CA VAL A 25 -11.84 6.08 0.48
C VAL A 25 -10.64 5.84 1.40
N LYS A 26 -10.35 6.84 2.23
CA LYS A 26 -9.25 6.82 3.21
C LYS A 26 -9.72 6.26 4.54
N LEU A 27 -9.00 5.27 5.05
CA LEU A 27 -9.16 4.74 6.41
C LEU A 27 -8.54 5.68 7.45
N ALA A 28 -7.44 6.35 7.07
CA ALA A 28 -6.79 7.39 7.85
C ALA A 28 -6.02 8.34 6.91
N GLU A 29 -5.89 9.59 7.32
CA GLU A 29 -5.12 10.63 6.64
C GLU A 29 -4.25 11.35 7.66
N LEU A 30 -2.97 11.52 7.34
CA LEU A 30 -1.99 12.12 8.23
C LEU A 30 -1.80 13.62 7.92
N PRO A 31 -1.47 14.43 8.93
CA PRO A 31 -1.50 15.90 8.84
C PRO A 31 -0.52 16.49 7.82
N TYR A 32 0.64 15.86 7.60
CA TYR A 32 1.64 16.31 6.62
C TYR A 32 1.60 15.51 5.32
N GLY A 33 0.43 14.96 5.00
CA GLY A 33 0.26 14.05 3.88
C GLY A 33 0.57 12.61 4.24
N GLY A 34 0.21 11.72 3.33
CA GLY A 34 0.14 10.29 3.59
C GLY A 34 -1.29 9.87 3.97
N SER A 35 -1.75 8.80 3.36
CA SER A 35 -3.08 8.26 3.60
C SER A 35 -3.04 6.75 3.55
N ILE A 36 -3.84 6.13 4.40
CA ILE A 36 -4.10 4.69 4.38
C ILE A 36 -5.43 4.49 3.66
N THR A 37 -5.45 3.71 2.60
CA THR A 37 -6.61 3.51 1.72
C THR A 37 -7.05 2.06 1.68
N ILE A 38 -8.22 1.79 1.09
CA ILE A 38 -8.71 0.43 0.85
C ILE A 38 -8.08 -0.22 -0.39
N ALA A 39 -6.76 -0.41 -0.35
CA ALA A 39 -5.97 -1.03 -1.42
C ALA A 39 -6.02 -0.28 -2.77
N SER A 40 -5.94 1.06 -2.75
CA SER A 40 -6.03 1.90 -3.96
C SER A 40 -5.02 1.56 -5.07
N MET A 41 -3.84 1.04 -4.70
CA MET A 41 -2.80 0.62 -5.65
C MET A 41 -3.10 -0.71 -6.36
N LEU A 42 -4.02 -1.52 -5.83
CA LEU A 42 -4.28 -2.87 -6.30
C LEU A 42 -4.71 -2.94 -7.78
N PRO A 43 -5.61 -2.08 -8.27
CA PRO A 43 -6.02 -2.15 -9.68
C PRO A 43 -4.84 -1.93 -10.65
N ILE A 44 -3.94 -0.99 -10.34
CA ILE A 44 -2.73 -0.74 -11.12
C ILE A 44 -1.79 -1.94 -11.05
N ALA A 45 -1.63 -2.55 -9.87
CA ALA A 45 -0.82 -3.74 -9.69
C ALA A 45 -1.35 -4.94 -10.51
N ILE A 46 -2.67 -5.11 -10.58
CA ILE A 46 -3.32 -6.13 -11.40
C ILE A 46 -3.01 -5.89 -12.89
N ILE A 47 -3.08 -4.65 -13.39
CA ILE A 47 -2.72 -4.33 -14.78
C ILE A 47 -1.26 -4.66 -15.07
N ALA A 48 -0.34 -4.24 -14.19
CA ALA A 48 1.08 -4.53 -14.32
C ALA A 48 1.35 -6.03 -14.41
N TYR A 49 0.65 -6.84 -13.61
CA TYR A 49 0.74 -8.29 -13.65
C TYR A 49 0.12 -8.88 -14.91
N ARG A 50 -1.12 -8.51 -15.22
CA ARG A 50 -1.94 -9.08 -16.30
C ARG A 50 -1.44 -8.74 -17.69
N ARG A 51 -1.11 -7.47 -17.92
CA ARG A 51 -0.72 -6.92 -19.24
C ARG A 51 0.78 -6.69 -19.37
N GLY A 52 1.54 -6.84 -18.28
CA GLY A 52 2.99 -6.66 -18.24
C GLY A 52 3.40 -5.23 -17.85
N MET A 53 4.68 -5.06 -17.50
CA MET A 53 5.19 -3.82 -16.90
C MET A 53 5.04 -2.59 -17.79
N GLY A 54 5.05 -2.72 -19.13
CA GLY A 54 4.84 -1.56 -20.02
C GLY A 54 3.46 -0.92 -19.84
N TRP A 55 2.41 -1.74 -19.81
CA TRP A 55 1.04 -1.28 -19.53
C TRP A 55 0.87 -0.88 -18.05
N GLY A 56 1.55 -1.59 -17.15
CA GLY A 56 1.61 -1.26 -15.73
C GLY A 56 2.17 0.14 -15.46
N LEU A 57 3.36 0.44 -15.96
CA LEU A 57 4.03 1.74 -15.82
C LEU A 57 3.24 2.87 -16.47
N GLY A 58 2.69 2.64 -17.67
CA GLY A 58 1.84 3.64 -18.34
C GLY A 58 0.58 3.95 -17.52
N SER A 59 -0.08 2.93 -16.98
CA SER A 59 -1.28 3.12 -16.15
C SER A 59 -0.94 3.77 -14.81
N ALA A 60 0.17 3.35 -14.20
CA ALA A 60 0.68 3.91 -12.94
C ALA A 60 1.07 5.38 -13.09
N PHE A 61 1.66 5.77 -14.22
CA PHE A 61 1.98 7.17 -14.52
C PHE A 61 0.72 8.03 -14.66
N VAL A 62 -0.29 7.56 -15.40
CA VAL A 62 -1.57 8.29 -15.51
C VAL A 62 -2.23 8.39 -14.14
N TYR A 63 -2.23 7.31 -13.36
CA TYR A 63 -2.70 7.33 -11.99
C TYR A 63 -1.92 8.33 -11.13
N ALA A 64 -0.59 8.40 -11.26
CA ALA A 64 0.25 9.35 -10.55
C ALA A 64 -0.12 10.81 -10.84
N VAL A 65 -0.40 11.14 -12.11
CA VAL A 65 -0.89 12.46 -12.51
C VAL A 65 -2.23 12.77 -11.86
N ILE A 66 -3.17 11.81 -11.86
CA ILE A 66 -4.46 11.99 -11.20
C ILE A 66 -4.27 12.22 -9.69
N GLN A 67 -3.42 11.43 -9.03
CA GLN A 67 -3.12 11.60 -7.60
C GLN A 67 -2.48 12.97 -7.33
N GLN A 68 -1.59 13.45 -8.18
CA GLN A 68 -1.04 14.81 -8.09
C GLN A 68 -2.12 15.88 -8.19
N LEU A 69 -3.07 15.74 -9.12
CA LEU A 69 -4.16 16.69 -9.29
C LEU A 69 -5.11 16.71 -8.08
N LEU A 70 -5.38 15.54 -7.50
CA LEU A 70 -6.18 15.44 -6.27
C LEU A 70 -5.41 15.91 -5.02
N GLY A 71 -4.08 15.90 -5.06
CA GLY A 71 -3.17 16.26 -3.97
C GLY A 71 -2.51 17.63 -4.11
N LEU A 72 -3.01 18.53 -4.96
CA LEU A 72 -2.38 19.84 -5.21
C LEU A 72 -2.19 20.70 -3.96
N ASN A 73 -3.01 20.49 -2.92
CA ASN A 73 -2.88 21.18 -1.64
C ASN A 73 -1.51 20.96 -0.99
N SER A 74 -0.81 19.85 -1.26
CA SER A 74 0.55 19.64 -0.75
C SER A 74 1.55 20.69 -1.26
N LEU A 75 1.31 21.26 -2.45
CA LEU A 75 2.23 22.23 -3.05
C LEU A 75 2.15 23.61 -2.40
N SER A 76 1.08 23.93 -1.64
CA SER A 76 0.99 25.22 -0.94
C SER A 76 1.95 25.33 0.25
N TYR A 77 2.48 24.21 0.75
CA TYR A 77 3.41 24.19 1.87
C TYR A 77 4.87 24.44 1.46
N VAL A 78 5.19 24.34 0.16
CA VAL A 78 6.55 24.50 -0.35
C VAL A 78 6.66 25.76 -1.21
N THR A 79 7.72 26.55 -0.98
CA THR A 79 7.86 27.89 -1.59
C THR A 79 8.98 27.98 -2.63
N THR A 80 9.96 27.07 -2.59
CA THR A 80 11.07 27.06 -3.56
C THR A 80 10.73 26.17 -4.76
N TRP A 81 11.20 26.56 -5.96
CA TRP A 81 10.96 25.78 -7.17
C TRP A 81 11.56 24.38 -7.08
N GLN A 82 12.71 24.21 -6.40
CA GLN A 82 13.33 22.91 -6.18
C GLN A 82 12.44 22.00 -5.32
N SER A 83 11.90 22.53 -4.22
CA SER A 83 10.97 21.80 -3.34
C SER A 83 9.69 21.43 -4.07
N VAL A 84 9.13 22.33 -4.89
CA VAL A 84 7.94 22.04 -5.71
C VAL A 84 8.19 20.89 -6.67
N VAL A 85 9.30 20.93 -7.43
CA VAL A 85 9.66 19.86 -8.36
C VAL A 85 9.90 18.55 -7.62
N ALA A 86 10.58 18.60 -6.47
CA ALA A 86 10.85 17.42 -5.66
C ALA A 86 9.55 16.79 -5.11
N VAL A 87 8.59 17.57 -4.60
CA VAL A 87 7.27 17.04 -4.16
C VAL A 87 6.53 16.43 -5.35
N ILE A 88 6.46 17.12 -6.49
CA ILE A 88 5.78 16.61 -7.68
C ILE A 88 6.35 15.25 -8.09
N LEU A 89 7.67 15.11 -8.07
CA LEU A 89 8.32 13.87 -8.48
C LEU A 89 8.27 12.80 -7.39
N LEU A 90 8.73 13.11 -6.18
CA LEU A 90 8.97 12.11 -5.14
C LEU A 90 7.74 11.77 -4.31
N ASP A 91 6.75 12.66 -4.18
CA ASP A 91 5.51 12.34 -3.44
C ASP A 91 4.42 11.82 -4.39
N TYR A 92 4.49 12.20 -5.67
CA TYR A 92 3.46 11.86 -6.65
C TYR A 92 3.99 11.07 -7.85
N ILE A 93 4.63 11.72 -8.83
CA ILE A 93 4.88 11.12 -10.15
C ILE A 93 5.70 9.84 -10.06
N VAL A 94 6.90 9.88 -9.49
CA VAL A 94 7.77 8.71 -9.33
C VAL A 94 7.18 7.74 -8.32
N ALA A 95 6.74 8.24 -7.15
CA ALA A 95 6.18 7.42 -6.07
C ALA A 95 5.00 6.54 -6.50
N PHE A 96 4.10 7.04 -7.34
CA PHE A 96 2.99 6.24 -7.85
C PHE A 96 3.34 5.50 -9.14
N THR A 97 4.22 6.01 -9.99
CA THR A 97 4.62 5.30 -11.22
C THR A 97 5.32 3.98 -10.92
N VAL A 98 6.11 3.89 -9.83
CA VAL A 98 6.79 2.63 -9.45
C VAL A 98 5.81 1.49 -9.13
N VAL A 99 4.53 1.77 -8.85
CA VAL A 99 3.47 0.74 -8.70
C VAL A 99 3.33 -0.10 -9.97
N GLY A 100 3.65 0.46 -11.13
CA GLY A 100 3.69 -0.26 -12.41
C GLY A 100 4.67 -1.42 -12.47
N PHE A 101 5.61 -1.55 -11.51
CA PHE A 101 6.50 -2.70 -11.39
C PHE A 101 5.90 -3.88 -10.62
N ALA A 102 4.66 -3.82 -10.13
CA ALA A 102 4.06 -4.91 -9.33
C ALA A 102 3.92 -6.24 -10.11
N GLY A 103 4.02 -6.22 -11.43
CA GLY A 103 4.06 -7.41 -12.28
C GLY A 103 5.42 -8.07 -12.46
N ILE A 104 6.51 -7.52 -11.87
CA ILE A 104 7.89 -7.90 -12.18
C ILE A 104 8.18 -9.40 -11.97
N PHE A 105 7.56 -10.03 -10.97
CA PHE A 105 7.77 -11.44 -10.65
C PHE A 105 6.82 -12.41 -11.38
N ARG A 106 5.96 -11.93 -12.29
CA ARG A 106 4.94 -12.75 -12.97
C ARG A 106 5.50 -14.04 -13.56
N ASN A 107 6.65 -13.96 -14.22
CA ASN A 107 7.29 -15.06 -14.93
C ASN A 107 8.39 -15.77 -14.11
N ALA A 108 8.84 -15.14 -13.01
CA ALA A 108 9.85 -15.71 -12.12
C ALA A 108 9.24 -16.67 -11.09
N ILE A 109 7.98 -16.46 -10.70
CA ILE A 109 7.31 -17.21 -9.63
C ILE A 109 6.11 -17.95 -10.20
N LYS A 110 6.08 -19.28 -9.99
CA LYS A 110 5.02 -20.16 -10.53
C LYS A 110 3.63 -19.79 -10.00
N SER A 111 3.51 -19.55 -8.69
CA SER A 111 2.26 -19.16 -8.04
C SER A 111 1.91 -17.70 -8.36
N GLN A 112 0.76 -17.47 -8.98
CA GLN A 112 0.28 -16.13 -9.30
C GLN A 112 0.09 -15.28 -8.05
N ALA A 113 -0.60 -15.82 -7.04
CA ALA A 113 -0.85 -15.12 -5.79
C ALA A 113 0.46 -14.67 -5.14
N ALA A 114 1.47 -15.55 -5.06
CA ALA A 114 2.78 -15.21 -4.50
C ALA A 114 3.52 -14.17 -5.36
N ALA A 115 3.50 -14.33 -6.69
CA ALA A 115 4.15 -13.41 -7.62
C ALA A 115 3.59 -11.99 -7.53
N LEU A 116 2.25 -11.85 -7.53
CA LEU A 116 1.58 -10.56 -7.40
C LEU A 116 1.80 -9.93 -6.02
N THR A 117 1.73 -10.74 -4.95
CA THR A 117 1.95 -10.27 -3.57
C THR A 117 3.37 -9.73 -3.39
N LEU A 118 4.38 -10.48 -3.82
CA LEU A 118 5.78 -10.03 -3.75
C LEU A 118 6.03 -8.79 -4.60
N GLY A 119 5.37 -8.69 -5.76
CA GLY A 119 5.42 -7.48 -6.57
C GLY A 119 4.82 -6.28 -5.85
N CYS A 120 3.69 -6.45 -5.16
CA CYS A 120 3.06 -5.41 -4.35
C CYS A 120 3.93 -4.96 -3.17
N VAL A 121 4.59 -5.90 -2.48
CA VAL A 121 5.55 -5.59 -1.41
C VAL A 121 6.73 -4.78 -1.98
N PHE A 122 7.29 -5.25 -3.09
CA PHE A 122 8.41 -4.58 -3.76
C PHE A 122 8.08 -3.12 -4.15
N VAL A 123 6.94 -2.87 -4.80
CA VAL A 123 6.58 -1.49 -5.18
C VAL A 123 6.23 -0.62 -3.97
N SER A 124 5.74 -1.21 -2.88
CA SER A 124 5.51 -0.47 -1.63
C SER A 124 6.83 0.00 -1.01
N VAL A 125 7.89 -0.82 -1.06
CA VAL A 125 9.24 -0.43 -0.63
C VAL A 125 9.80 0.69 -1.52
N LEU A 126 9.67 0.58 -2.84
CA LEU A 126 10.11 1.63 -3.77
C LEU A 126 9.40 2.96 -3.52
N ARG A 127 8.07 2.92 -3.38
CA ARG A 127 7.25 4.11 -3.09
C ARG A 127 7.61 4.71 -1.74
N TYR A 128 7.81 3.88 -0.73
CA TYR A 128 8.26 4.32 0.60
C TYR A 128 9.63 5.00 0.53
N ALA A 129 10.58 4.47 -0.25
CA ALA A 129 11.88 5.11 -0.44
C ALA A 129 11.75 6.51 -1.05
N CYS A 130 10.85 6.71 -2.03
CA CYS A 130 10.57 8.04 -2.59
C CYS A 130 10.10 9.03 -1.50
N HIS A 131 9.12 8.62 -0.70
CA HIS A 131 8.58 9.45 0.39
C HIS A 131 9.62 9.73 1.48
N VAL A 132 10.48 8.77 1.81
CA VAL A 132 11.56 8.97 2.78
C VAL A 132 12.57 10.01 2.27
N ILE A 133 12.96 9.94 0.99
CA ILE A 133 13.86 10.91 0.37
C ILE A 133 13.20 12.29 0.35
N SER A 134 11.94 12.38 -0.06
CA SER A 134 11.18 13.64 -0.06
C SER A 134 11.09 14.24 1.34
N GLY A 135 10.67 13.46 2.34
CA GLY A 135 10.59 13.91 3.73
C GLY A 135 11.92 14.41 4.28
N ALA A 136 13.01 13.69 4.00
CA ALA A 136 14.33 14.04 4.52
C ALA A 136 14.96 15.27 3.84
N THR A 137 14.50 15.64 2.63
CA THR A 137 15.12 16.70 1.82
C THR A 137 14.25 17.93 1.65
N VAL A 138 12.95 17.76 1.43
CA VAL A 138 12.00 18.85 1.15
C VAL A 138 11.28 19.30 2.41
N TRP A 139 10.84 18.34 3.22
CA TRP A 139 10.00 18.60 4.38
C TRP A 139 10.81 18.89 5.66
N ALA A 140 12.13 18.73 5.60
CA ALA A 140 13.06 19.12 6.66
C ALA A 140 13.02 20.64 6.90
N GLY A 141 12.75 21.04 8.14
CA GLY A 141 12.59 22.43 8.55
C GLY A 141 11.23 23.06 8.20
N LEU A 142 10.35 22.35 7.49
CA LEU A 142 8.96 22.77 7.21
C LEU A 142 7.97 22.07 8.15
N SER A 143 7.99 20.74 8.14
CA SER A 143 7.12 19.90 8.96
C SER A 143 7.88 18.85 9.76
N ILE A 144 9.20 18.78 9.57
CA ILE A 144 10.09 17.79 10.17
C ILE A 144 11.30 18.50 10.81
N PRO A 145 11.72 18.15 12.05
CA PRO A 145 12.91 18.74 12.65
C PRO A 145 14.19 18.50 11.83
N THR A 146 14.89 19.58 11.47
CA THR A 146 16.09 19.52 10.60
C THR A 146 17.20 18.62 11.14
N GLN A 147 17.43 18.63 12.47
CA GLN A 147 18.52 17.87 13.09
C GLN A 147 18.34 16.35 13.01
N ALA A 148 17.12 15.87 12.77
CA ALA A 148 16.77 14.45 12.72
C ALA A 148 15.97 14.09 11.46
N ALA A 149 16.13 14.89 10.39
CA ALA A 149 15.25 14.82 9.21
C ALA A 149 15.12 13.42 8.59
N LEU A 150 16.23 12.68 8.51
CA LEU A 150 16.22 11.33 7.93
C LEU A 150 15.47 10.32 8.81
N SER A 151 15.78 10.26 10.11
CA SER A 151 15.13 9.31 11.02
C SER A 151 13.65 9.64 11.18
N TYR A 152 13.33 10.93 11.24
CA TYR A 152 11.96 11.39 11.29
C TYR A 152 11.19 11.03 10.02
N SER A 153 11.74 11.34 8.85
CA SER A 153 11.13 11.00 7.56
C SER A 153 10.91 9.50 7.43
N PHE A 154 11.88 8.69 7.86
CA PHE A 154 11.74 7.24 7.91
C PHE A 154 10.53 6.82 8.77
N ILE A 155 10.48 7.25 10.03
CA ILE A 155 9.41 6.86 10.96
C ILE A 155 8.05 7.38 10.48
N TYR A 156 7.94 8.67 10.14
CA TYR A 156 6.71 9.30 9.69
C TYR A 156 6.14 8.56 8.48
N ASN A 157 6.94 8.34 7.43
CA ASN A 157 6.44 7.71 6.22
C ASN A 157 6.08 6.24 6.43
N ALA A 158 6.74 5.55 7.36
CA ALA A 158 6.45 4.15 7.66
C ALA A 158 5.03 3.99 8.21
N THR A 159 4.52 5.00 8.90
CA THR A 159 3.26 4.89 9.65
C THR A 159 2.04 4.77 8.76
N TYR A 160 2.04 5.39 7.59
CA TYR A 160 0.99 5.14 6.59
C TYR A 160 1.42 4.12 5.54
N MET A 161 2.70 4.07 5.14
CA MET A 161 3.13 3.14 4.09
C MET A 161 3.14 1.68 4.52
N LEU A 162 3.40 1.38 5.79
CA LEU A 162 3.38 0.00 6.29
C LEU A 162 1.96 -0.59 6.27
N PRO A 163 0.94 0.02 6.90
CA PRO A 163 -0.43 -0.46 6.79
C PRO A 163 -0.93 -0.47 5.33
N GLU A 164 -0.60 0.54 4.51
CA GLU A 164 -0.93 0.54 3.09
C GLU A 164 -0.30 -0.66 2.35
N ALA A 165 0.96 -0.99 2.63
CA ALA A 165 1.66 -2.14 2.06
C ALA A 165 1.04 -3.48 2.49
N ILE A 166 0.64 -3.61 3.76
CA ILE A 166 -0.02 -4.80 4.28
C ILE A 166 -1.38 -4.98 3.60
N ILE A 167 -2.20 -3.93 3.55
CA ILE A 167 -3.52 -3.95 2.90
C ILE A 167 -3.39 -4.35 1.43
N LEU A 168 -2.43 -3.76 0.71
CA LEU A 168 -2.17 -4.09 -0.69
C LEU A 168 -1.72 -5.54 -0.85
N ALA A 169 -0.75 -6.00 -0.06
CA ALA A 169 -0.21 -7.36 -0.13
C ALA A 169 -1.27 -8.43 0.18
N VAL A 170 -2.09 -8.22 1.22
CA VAL A 170 -3.17 -9.14 1.59
C VAL A 170 -4.24 -9.18 0.51
N SER A 171 -4.63 -8.01 -0.03
CA SER A 171 -5.62 -7.93 -1.10
C SER A 171 -5.12 -8.59 -2.39
N ALA A 172 -3.84 -8.40 -2.73
CA ALA A 172 -3.15 -9.06 -3.83
C ALA A 172 -3.10 -10.58 -3.66
N ALA A 173 -2.75 -11.07 -2.47
CA ALA A 173 -2.73 -12.49 -2.15
C ALA A 173 -4.13 -13.11 -2.31
N TYR A 174 -5.17 -12.43 -1.80
CA TYR A 174 -6.55 -12.88 -1.92
C TYR A 174 -6.99 -12.94 -3.38
N ILE A 175 -6.96 -11.81 -4.09
CA ILE A 175 -7.49 -11.75 -5.45
C ILE A 175 -6.69 -12.63 -6.41
N GLY A 176 -5.36 -12.67 -6.26
CA GLY A 176 -4.48 -13.52 -7.04
C GLY A 176 -4.65 -15.01 -6.78
N SER A 177 -5.32 -15.40 -5.68
CA SER A 177 -5.67 -16.78 -5.36
C SER A 177 -7.08 -17.18 -5.81
N VAL A 178 -7.91 -16.21 -6.20
CA VAL A 178 -9.32 -16.40 -6.57
C VAL A 178 -9.53 -16.24 -8.08
N ILE A 179 -8.86 -15.28 -8.72
CA ILE A 179 -9.04 -14.95 -10.14
C ILE A 179 -7.77 -15.24 -10.91
N ASP A 180 -7.87 -15.88 -12.07
CA ASP A 180 -6.76 -16.06 -13.00
C ASP A 180 -6.54 -14.79 -13.83
N PHE A 181 -5.39 -14.16 -13.66
CA PHE A 181 -4.99 -12.96 -14.39
C PHE A 181 -4.07 -13.24 -15.58
N ARG A 182 -3.64 -14.50 -15.76
CA ARG A 182 -2.75 -14.89 -16.87
C ARG A 182 -3.52 -15.11 -18.17
N GLU A 183 -4.77 -15.53 -18.06
CA GLU A 183 -5.67 -15.79 -19.18
C GLU A 183 -6.31 -14.53 -19.75
N GLU A 184 -6.64 -14.53 -21.05
CA GLU A 184 -7.31 -13.39 -21.69
C GLU A 184 -8.70 -13.13 -21.11
N LYS A 185 -9.48 -14.19 -20.83
CA LYS A 185 -10.75 -14.09 -20.11
C LYS A 185 -10.52 -14.36 -18.64
N LEU A 186 -10.95 -13.43 -17.79
CA LEU A 186 -10.91 -13.62 -16.34
C LEU A 186 -11.76 -14.84 -15.95
N ARG A 187 -11.14 -15.78 -15.24
CA ARG A 187 -11.80 -16.98 -14.74
C ARG A 187 -11.53 -17.11 -13.25
N ARG A 188 -12.48 -17.68 -12.52
CA ARG A 188 -12.23 -18.08 -11.15
C ARG A 188 -11.27 -19.27 -11.16
N LEU A 189 -10.22 -19.21 -10.35
CA LEU A 189 -9.36 -20.36 -10.10
C LEU A 189 -10.18 -21.40 -9.32
N VAL A 190 -10.55 -22.49 -9.99
CA VAL A 190 -11.17 -23.64 -9.32
C VAL A 190 -10.06 -24.35 -8.55
N ARG A 191 -10.01 -24.12 -7.24
CA ARG A 191 -9.17 -24.94 -6.37
C ARG A 191 -9.76 -26.35 -6.38
N ALA A 192 -9.06 -27.30 -6.98
CA ALA A 192 -9.36 -28.72 -6.82
C ALA A 192 -9.40 -29.00 -5.32
N ASN A 193 -10.60 -29.23 -4.78
CA ASN A 193 -10.98 -29.45 -3.38
C ASN A 193 -9.83 -29.45 -2.34
N SER A 194 -9.12 -28.32 -2.16
CA SER A 194 -7.96 -28.20 -1.26
C SER A 194 -7.86 -26.77 -0.70
N GLY A 195 -8.05 -26.64 0.61
CA GLY A 195 -7.60 -25.51 1.43
C GLY A 195 -8.32 -24.17 1.29
N VAL A 196 -9.59 -24.10 0.85
CA VAL A 196 -10.33 -22.81 0.79
C VAL A 196 -10.39 -22.13 2.16
N HIS A 197 -10.73 -22.87 3.22
CA HIS A 197 -10.73 -22.35 4.59
C HIS A 197 -9.33 -21.91 5.05
N ALA A 198 -8.29 -22.73 4.84
CA ALA A 198 -6.93 -22.41 5.24
C ALA A 198 -6.44 -21.09 4.61
N SER A 199 -6.63 -20.91 3.31
CA SER A 199 -6.18 -19.67 2.65
C SER A 199 -7.04 -18.47 3.01
N ALA A 200 -8.34 -18.64 3.20
CA ALA A 200 -9.20 -17.58 3.72
C ALA A 200 -8.77 -17.13 5.12
N MET A 201 -8.39 -18.06 6.00
CA MET A 201 -7.91 -17.75 7.35
C MET A 201 -6.61 -16.95 7.33
N SER A 202 -5.65 -17.27 6.45
CA SER A 202 -4.43 -16.48 6.30
C SER A 202 -4.70 -15.06 5.78
N ILE A 203 -5.75 -14.87 4.99
CA ILE A 203 -6.15 -13.55 4.48
C ILE A 203 -6.83 -12.74 5.59
N VAL A 204 -7.73 -13.37 6.36
CA VAL A 204 -8.34 -12.74 7.55
C VAL A 204 -7.27 -12.37 8.57
N ALA A 205 -6.26 -13.22 8.79
CA ALA A 205 -5.11 -12.91 9.65
C ALA A 205 -4.39 -11.63 9.20
N GLY A 206 -4.15 -11.49 7.90
CA GLY A 206 -3.53 -10.30 7.32
C GLY A 206 -4.39 -9.04 7.48
N LEU A 207 -5.71 -9.15 7.31
CA LEU A 207 -6.63 -8.02 7.51
C LEU A 207 -6.72 -7.60 8.99
N VAL A 208 -6.73 -8.56 9.92
CA VAL A 208 -6.70 -8.29 11.36
C VAL A 208 -5.39 -7.59 11.75
N ALA A 209 -4.26 -8.06 11.25
CA ALA A 209 -2.98 -7.41 11.46
C ALA A 209 -2.96 -5.98 10.87
N ALA A 210 -3.51 -5.78 9.67
CA ALA A 210 -3.63 -4.46 9.07
C ALA A 210 -4.48 -3.52 9.91
N ALA A 211 -5.67 -3.95 10.34
CA ALA A 211 -6.58 -3.14 11.15
C ALA A 211 -5.94 -2.72 12.48
N ALA A 212 -5.19 -3.61 13.13
CA ALA A 212 -4.44 -3.29 14.34
C ALA A 212 -3.35 -2.25 14.08
N VAL A 213 -2.54 -2.41 13.03
CA VAL A 213 -1.52 -1.43 12.67
C VAL A 213 -2.15 -0.07 12.35
N VAL A 214 -3.29 -0.04 11.65
CA VAL A 214 -4.02 1.21 11.40
C VAL A 214 -4.46 1.86 12.69
N TYR A 215 -5.06 1.09 13.61
CA TYR A 215 -5.47 1.60 14.92
C TYR A 215 -4.27 2.15 15.71
N ASP A 216 -3.19 1.37 15.83
CA ASP A 216 -2.00 1.76 16.58
C ASP A 216 -1.37 3.04 16.03
N VAL A 217 -1.31 3.16 14.69
CA VAL A 217 -0.82 4.36 14.02
C VAL A 217 -1.71 5.55 14.34
N VAL A 218 -3.03 5.43 14.18
CA VAL A 218 -3.97 6.54 14.44
C VAL A 218 -3.91 6.98 15.90
N GLU A 219 -3.89 6.04 16.84
CA GLU A 219 -3.80 6.30 18.28
C GLU A 219 -2.50 7.02 18.63
N VAL A 220 -1.36 6.47 18.22
CA VAL A 220 -0.05 7.06 18.55
C VAL A 220 0.16 8.40 17.86
N PHE A 221 -0.20 8.52 16.57
CA PHE A 221 0.01 9.77 15.82
C PHE A 221 -0.88 10.92 16.24
N SER A 222 -2.11 10.64 16.69
CA SER A 222 -3.00 11.69 17.21
C SER A 222 -2.41 12.43 18.42
N HIS A 223 -1.49 11.80 19.15
CA HIS A 223 -0.82 12.38 20.31
C HIS A 223 0.58 12.91 20.01
N LEU A 224 1.17 12.53 18.87
CA LEU A 224 2.47 13.04 18.41
C LEU A 224 2.36 14.40 17.70
N GLN A 225 1.17 15.00 17.70
CA GLN A 225 0.90 16.29 17.10
C GLN A 225 0.41 17.27 18.15
N SER A 226 1.08 18.42 18.25
CA SER A 226 0.64 19.55 19.06
C SER A 226 -0.73 20.02 18.60
N ALA A 227 -1.70 20.06 19.51
CA ALA A 227 -3.05 20.52 19.22
C ALA A 227 -3.11 22.01 18.85
N GLU A 228 -2.12 22.81 19.28
CA GLU A 228 -2.09 24.26 19.06
C GLU A 228 -1.34 24.66 17.79
N SER A 229 -0.14 24.10 17.57
CA SER A 229 0.70 24.45 16.42
C SER A 229 0.57 23.47 15.26
N GLY A 230 -0.01 22.29 15.49
CA GLY A 230 -0.01 21.19 14.55
C GLY A 230 1.38 20.59 14.33
N GLU A 231 2.42 21.09 15.00
CA GLU A 231 3.80 20.61 14.93
C GLU A 231 3.96 19.26 15.62
N PHE A 232 4.94 18.48 15.17
CA PHE A 232 5.25 17.24 15.86
C PHE A 232 5.82 17.47 17.25
N ASP A 233 5.22 16.80 18.21
CA ASP A 233 5.62 16.81 19.59
C ASP A 233 5.81 15.39 20.10
N ILE A 234 7.07 14.94 20.19
CA ILE A 234 7.40 13.62 20.71
C ILE A 234 7.06 13.47 22.19
N THR A 235 6.92 14.59 22.93
CA THR A 235 6.56 14.51 24.35
C THR A 235 5.12 14.04 24.55
N GLY A 236 4.26 14.30 23.55
CA GLY A 236 2.89 13.79 23.50
C GLY A 236 2.80 12.27 23.34
N LEU A 237 3.90 11.59 22.98
CA LEU A 237 3.97 10.13 22.96
C LEU A 237 3.61 9.49 24.31
N ALA A 238 3.91 10.16 25.42
CA ALA A 238 3.55 9.69 26.75
C ALA A 238 2.02 9.71 27.00
N ALA A 239 1.28 10.52 26.26
CA ALA A 239 -0.17 10.66 26.37
C ALA A 239 -0.94 9.63 25.53
N ALA A 240 -0.29 8.94 24.58
CA ALA A 240 -0.92 7.88 23.80
C ALA A 240 -1.47 6.79 24.71
N ASN A 241 -2.61 6.19 24.34
CA ASN A 241 -3.19 5.09 25.09
C ASN A 241 -2.40 3.79 24.85
N TRP A 242 -1.22 3.69 25.45
CA TRP A 242 -0.33 2.53 25.34
C TRP A 242 -0.99 1.22 25.77
N THR A 243 -1.94 1.28 26.71
CA THR A 243 -2.69 0.09 27.12
C THR A 243 -3.56 -0.41 25.97
N ALA A 244 -4.27 0.48 25.28
CA ALA A 244 -5.09 0.13 24.12
C ALA A 244 -4.22 -0.32 22.94
N VAL A 245 -3.13 0.38 22.63
CA VAL A 245 -2.16 -0.01 21.59
C VAL A 245 -1.65 -1.43 21.85
N ILE A 246 -1.08 -1.69 23.03
CA ILE A 246 -0.55 -3.02 23.39
C ILE A 246 -1.67 -4.07 23.32
N ALA A 247 -2.87 -3.78 23.82
CA ALA A 247 -3.98 -4.71 23.79
C ALA A 247 -4.44 -5.04 22.36
N VAL A 248 -4.55 -4.03 21.48
CA VAL A 248 -4.95 -4.20 20.08
C VAL A 248 -3.86 -4.95 19.31
N THR A 249 -2.59 -4.55 19.41
CA THR A 249 -1.47 -5.25 18.77
C THR A 249 -1.41 -6.71 19.26
N ALA A 250 -1.47 -6.96 20.57
CA ALA A 250 -1.37 -8.30 21.13
C ALA A 250 -2.55 -9.18 20.72
N SER A 251 -3.78 -8.66 20.79
CA SER A 251 -4.97 -9.39 20.39
C SER A 251 -4.94 -9.73 18.90
N ALA A 252 -4.54 -8.78 18.06
CA ALA A 252 -4.43 -8.98 16.62
C ALA A 252 -3.31 -9.97 16.27
N ALA A 253 -2.15 -9.90 16.95
CA ALA A 253 -1.07 -10.86 16.78
C ALA A 253 -1.51 -12.28 17.17
N VAL A 254 -2.20 -12.44 18.31
CA VAL A 254 -2.75 -13.74 18.75
C VAL A 254 -3.75 -14.28 17.73
N VAL A 255 -4.71 -13.47 17.30
CA VAL A 255 -5.70 -13.87 16.28
C VAL A 255 -5.03 -14.22 14.96
N ALA A 256 -4.08 -13.41 14.49
CA ALA A 256 -3.37 -13.66 13.24
C ALA A 256 -2.54 -14.94 13.30
N VAL A 257 -1.78 -15.16 14.39
CA VAL A 257 -0.99 -16.37 14.61
C VAL A 257 -1.90 -17.59 14.69
N LEU A 258 -2.99 -17.55 15.46
CA LEU A 258 -3.97 -18.64 15.54
C LEU A 258 -4.55 -18.97 14.16
N LEU A 259 -4.95 -17.97 13.39
CA LEU A 259 -5.50 -18.15 12.05
C LEU A 259 -4.45 -18.76 11.09
N ILE A 260 -3.18 -18.36 11.19
CA ILE A 260 -2.08 -18.92 10.39
C ILE A 260 -1.75 -20.36 10.82
N VAL A 261 -1.69 -20.64 12.12
CA VAL A 261 -1.40 -21.98 12.66
C VAL A 261 -2.51 -22.95 12.30
N VAL A 262 -3.78 -22.59 12.50
CA VAL A 262 -4.92 -23.43 12.12
C VAL A 262 -4.96 -23.61 10.60
N SER A 263 -4.68 -22.56 9.81
CA SER A 263 -4.54 -22.67 8.36
C SER A 263 -3.48 -23.70 7.96
N LYS A 264 -2.29 -23.67 8.58
CA LYS A 264 -1.21 -24.62 8.33
C LYS A 264 -1.55 -26.05 8.77
N ALA A 265 -2.18 -26.21 9.93
CA ALA A 265 -2.63 -27.51 10.43
C ALA A 265 -3.69 -28.16 9.51
N LEU A 266 -4.67 -27.37 9.06
CA LEU A 266 -5.69 -27.81 8.09
C LEU A 266 -5.11 -28.16 6.73
N LYS A 267 -3.98 -27.56 6.34
CA LYS A 267 -3.28 -27.88 5.10
C LYS A 267 -2.51 -29.19 5.23
N ASN A 268 -1.74 -29.36 6.31
CA ASN A 268 -0.94 -30.56 6.57
C ASN A 268 -1.81 -31.81 6.78
N GLY A 269 -2.94 -31.69 7.49
CA GLY A 269 -3.85 -32.83 7.72
C GLY A 269 -4.65 -33.29 6.50
N ARG A 270 -4.51 -32.62 5.35
CA ARG A 270 -5.09 -33.05 4.06
C ARG A 270 -4.06 -33.65 3.11
N GLU A 271 -2.78 -33.47 3.42
CA GLU A 271 -1.66 -34.03 2.66
C GLU A 271 -1.16 -35.37 3.25
N ALA A 272 -1.67 -35.74 4.45
CA ALA A 272 -1.48 -37.03 5.12
C ALA A 272 -2.70 -37.94 4.91
#